data_AF-A0A975TX08-F1
#
_entry.id   AF-A0A975TX08-F1
#
_cell.length_a   1.000
_cell.length_b   1.000
_cell.length_c   1.000
_cell.angle_alpha   90.00
_cell.angle_beta   90.00
_cell.angle_gamma   90.00
#
_symmetry.space_group_name_H-M   'P 1'
#
loop_
_entity.id
_entity.type
_entity.pdbx_description
1 polymer ?
#
loop_
_entity_poly.entity_id
_entity_poly.type
_entity_poly.pdbx_seq_one_letter_code
_entity_poly.pdbx_strand_id
1 'polypeptide(L)'
;MIARGLDTPGATGQIECPANGSLSTVWGTGTYTSDSSICTAALHYGWITREAGGLVGFRQVAGLDSYEGSSQNGVTTLDYGSWSSSFQITSAEPLGSNAGQAIQITWSDDADAIGYGDRVGESVTVICPADRFGAGQVWGTDVYSSDSPICNAAVHRGLMVAAEGGTVTIQIQGEQQAFTGSTRNGVSTFDYGAWPRSYVFP
;
A
#
# COMPACT_ATOMS: atom_id res chain seq x y z
N MET A 1 -18.17 1.73 -9.59
CA MET A 1 -18.95 2.34 -8.50
C MET A 1 -18.82 1.42 -7.30
N ILE A 2 -18.23 1.89 -6.21
CA ILE A 2 -18.18 1.11 -4.96
C ILE A 2 -19.64 0.90 -4.51
N ALA A 3 -19.99 -0.34 -4.14
CA ALA A 3 -21.35 -0.65 -3.70
C ALA A 3 -21.71 0.24 -2.50
N ARG A 4 -22.94 0.77 -2.50
CA ARG A 4 -23.50 1.55 -1.38
C ARG A 4 -23.28 0.78 -0.06
N GLY A 5 -22.52 1.34 0.87
CA GLY A 5 -22.29 0.74 2.20
C GLY A 5 -20.83 0.67 2.67
N LEU A 6 -19.85 1.10 1.86
CA LEU A 6 -18.44 1.16 2.27
C LEU A 6 -17.96 2.59 2.61
N ASP A 7 -18.85 3.57 2.72
CA ASP A 7 -18.49 4.98 2.92
C ASP A 7 -18.05 5.32 4.36
N THR A 8 -17.80 4.31 5.20
CA THR A 8 -17.37 4.50 6.59
C THR A 8 -15.85 4.47 6.66
N PRO A 9 -15.17 5.51 7.19
CA PRO A 9 -13.74 5.45 7.44
C PRO A 9 -13.37 4.20 8.25
N GLY A 10 -12.40 3.43 7.77
CA GLY A 10 -11.98 2.15 8.36
C GLY A 10 -12.55 0.90 7.67
N ALA A 11 -13.57 1.02 6.83
CA ALA A 11 -14.11 -0.13 6.10
C ALA A 11 -13.08 -0.68 5.11
N THR A 12 -12.79 -1.97 5.18
CA THR A 12 -11.93 -2.67 4.21
C THR A 12 -12.77 -3.52 3.25
N GLY A 13 -12.29 -3.66 2.02
CA GLY A 13 -12.92 -4.54 1.03
C GLY A 13 -11.90 -5.11 0.07
N GLN A 14 -12.35 -6.07 -0.74
CA GLN A 14 -11.60 -6.59 -1.86
C GLN A 14 -12.45 -6.54 -3.12
N ILE A 15 -11.80 -6.33 -4.27
CA ILE A 15 -12.42 -6.40 -5.58
C ILE A 15 -11.53 -7.16 -6.54
N GLU A 16 -12.15 -8.01 -7.34
CA GLU A 16 -11.46 -8.67 -8.45
C GLU A 16 -11.36 -7.69 -9.63
N CYS A 17 -10.13 -7.37 -10.00
CA CYS A 17 -9.80 -6.58 -11.17
C CYS A 17 -9.43 -7.51 -12.32
N PRO A 18 -10.28 -7.64 -13.35
CA PRO A 18 -10.05 -8.62 -14.41
C PRO A 18 -8.84 -8.26 -15.26
N ALA A 19 -8.16 -9.30 -15.73
CA ALA A 19 -7.14 -9.18 -16.79
C ALA A 19 -7.71 -8.43 -18.00
N ASN A 20 -6.93 -7.50 -18.53
CA ASN A 20 -7.26 -6.62 -19.65
C ASN A 20 -8.50 -5.73 -19.43
N GLY A 21 -8.88 -5.48 -18.18
CA GLY A 21 -10.00 -4.61 -17.82
C GLY A 21 -9.90 -3.20 -18.43
N SER A 22 -11.05 -2.55 -18.61
CA SER A 22 -11.13 -1.18 -19.11
C SER A 22 -10.67 -0.17 -18.06
N LEU A 23 -9.95 0.86 -18.49
CA LEU A 23 -9.61 2.00 -17.62
C LEU A 23 -10.83 2.90 -17.45
N SER A 24 -10.93 3.53 -16.29
CA SER A 24 -11.94 4.54 -15.98
C SER A 24 -11.29 5.73 -15.28
N THR A 25 -12.05 6.80 -15.08
CA THR A 25 -11.54 8.00 -14.43
C THR A 25 -11.18 7.72 -12.98
N VAL A 26 -10.08 8.35 -12.55
CA VAL A 26 -9.55 8.27 -11.18
C VAL A 26 -9.03 9.66 -10.81
N TRP A 27 -9.32 10.07 -9.58
CA TRP A 27 -8.88 11.34 -9.02
C TRP A 27 -7.95 11.12 -7.83
N GLY A 28 -6.81 11.81 -7.82
CA GLY A 28 -5.78 11.69 -6.79
C GLY A 28 -4.67 10.68 -7.09
N THR A 29 -3.77 10.53 -6.12
CA THR A 29 -2.57 9.70 -6.17
C THR A 29 -2.30 9.12 -4.79
N GLY A 30 -2.20 7.80 -4.67
CA GLY A 30 -2.05 7.10 -3.39
C GLY A 30 -3.32 7.07 -2.53
N THR A 31 -3.96 8.24 -2.35
CA THR A 31 -5.31 8.38 -1.79
C THR A 31 -6.24 8.88 -2.89
N TYR A 32 -7.33 8.14 -3.13
CA TYR A 32 -8.22 8.35 -4.26
C TYR A 32 -9.63 8.69 -3.79
N THR A 33 -10.36 9.54 -4.51
CA THR A 33 -11.77 9.81 -4.19
C THR A 33 -12.58 8.52 -4.22
N SER A 34 -13.55 8.38 -3.31
CA SER A 34 -14.35 7.15 -3.15
C SER A 34 -15.17 6.75 -4.40
N ASP A 35 -15.39 7.66 -5.34
CA ASP A 35 -16.06 7.39 -6.61
C ASP A 35 -15.12 6.92 -7.74
N SER A 36 -13.80 6.96 -7.52
CA SER A 36 -12.78 6.48 -8.45
C SER A 36 -12.85 4.96 -8.69
N SER A 37 -12.35 4.52 -9.84
CA SER A 37 -12.16 3.09 -10.13
C SER A 37 -11.00 2.50 -9.32
N ILE A 38 -11.29 1.58 -8.40
CA ILE A 38 -10.28 0.85 -7.61
C ILE A 38 -9.27 0.13 -8.52
N CYS A 39 -9.73 -0.54 -9.58
CA CYS A 39 -8.84 -1.26 -10.49
C CYS A 39 -7.93 -0.32 -11.28
N THR A 40 -8.45 0.83 -11.72
CA THR A 40 -7.63 1.82 -12.42
C THR A 40 -6.65 2.52 -11.47
N ALA A 41 -7.04 2.75 -10.22
CA ALA A 41 -6.15 3.27 -9.18
C ALA A 41 -5.02 2.28 -8.84
N ALA A 42 -5.35 0.98 -8.71
CA ALA A 42 -4.37 -0.08 -8.48
C ALA A 42 -3.36 -0.19 -9.64
N LEU A 43 -3.84 -0.13 -10.89
CA LEU A 43 -2.96 -0.06 -12.07
C LEU A 43 -2.08 1.19 -12.05
N HIS A 44 -2.67 2.35 -11.77
CA HIS A 44 -1.96 3.62 -11.76
C HIS A 44 -0.80 3.62 -10.79
N TYR A 45 -1.01 3.10 -9.57
CA TYR A 45 0.00 3.19 -8.53
C TYR A 45 1.05 2.08 -8.62
N GLY A 46 0.70 0.94 -9.24
CA GLY A 46 1.65 -0.16 -9.51
C GLY A 46 1.32 -1.48 -8.81
N TRP A 47 0.20 -1.55 -8.08
CA TRP A 47 -0.24 -2.76 -7.37
C TRP A 47 -0.52 -3.96 -8.28
N ILE A 48 -0.96 -3.72 -9.51
CA ILE A 48 -1.27 -4.75 -10.51
C ILE A 48 -0.83 -4.29 -11.90
N THR A 49 -0.70 -5.24 -12.84
CA THR A 49 -0.56 -4.93 -14.28
C THR A 49 -1.88 -5.13 -15.00
N ARG A 50 -2.04 -4.49 -16.17
CA ARG A 50 -3.27 -4.58 -16.95
C ARG A 50 -3.49 -5.99 -17.44
N GLU A 51 -2.43 -6.66 -17.87
CA GLU A 51 -2.46 -7.99 -18.47
C GLU A 51 -2.83 -9.06 -17.44
N ALA A 52 -2.35 -8.91 -16.20
CA ALA A 52 -2.61 -9.86 -15.13
C ALA A 52 -3.93 -9.60 -14.39
N GLY A 53 -4.29 -8.32 -14.19
CA GLY A 53 -5.32 -7.97 -13.21
C GLY A 53 -4.88 -8.34 -11.78
N GLY A 54 -5.84 -8.54 -10.88
CA GLY A 54 -5.57 -9.02 -9.53
C GLY A 54 -6.75 -8.92 -8.58
N LEU A 55 -6.66 -9.60 -7.44
CA LEU A 55 -7.53 -9.38 -6.30
C LEU A 55 -6.96 -8.21 -5.49
N VAL A 56 -7.65 -7.07 -5.54
CA VAL A 56 -7.19 -5.80 -4.97
C VAL A 56 -7.91 -5.54 -3.66
N GLY A 57 -7.15 -5.44 -2.57
CA GLY A 57 -7.63 -5.00 -1.27
C GLY A 57 -7.54 -3.49 -1.12
N PHE A 58 -8.55 -2.90 -0.48
CA PHE A 58 -8.60 -1.47 -0.23
C PHE A 58 -9.17 -1.17 1.15
N ARG A 59 -8.84 0.02 1.67
CA ARG A 59 -9.40 0.59 2.89
C ARG A 59 -9.99 1.96 2.60
N GLN A 60 -11.17 2.20 3.14
CA GLN A 60 -11.85 3.49 3.10
C GLN A 60 -11.26 4.39 4.19
N VAL A 61 -10.92 5.61 3.82
CA VAL A 61 -10.32 6.62 4.69
C VAL A 61 -11.11 7.93 4.58
N ALA A 62 -10.82 8.89 5.46
CA ALA A 62 -11.46 10.19 5.40
C ALA A 62 -11.21 10.88 4.05
N GLY A 63 -12.13 11.77 3.67
CA GLY A 63 -11.94 12.71 2.57
C GLY A 63 -10.74 13.63 2.76
N LEU A 64 -10.20 14.14 1.66
CA LEU A 64 -9.16 15.18 1.65
C LEU A 64 -9.76 16.50 1.12
N ASP A 65 -9.11 17.61 1.47
CA ASP A 65 -9.49 18.94 0.96
C ASP A 65 -9.04 19.17 -0.50
N SER A 66 -8.09 18.38 -0.97
CA SER A 66 -7.60 18.37 -2.35
C SER A 66 -6.93 17.04 -2.68
N TYR A 67 -7.02 16.65 -3.95
CA TYR A 67 -6.39 15.46 -4.50
C TYR A 67 -5.50 15.87 -5.66
N GLU A 68 -4.24 15.45 -5.64
CA GLU A 68 -3.27 15.68 -6.72
C GLU A 68 -3.25 14.47 -7.66
N GLY A 69 -3.54 14.73 -8.94
CA GLY A 69 -3.41 13.76 -10.02
C GLY A 69 -1.96 13.58 -10.44
N SER A 70 -1.63 12.42 -11.02
CA SER A 70 -0.31 12.16 -11.57
C SER A 70 -0.39 11.19 -12.76
N SER A 71 0.76 10.95 -13.40
CA SER A 71 0.86 9.95 -14.47
C SER A 71 1.90 8.91 -14.08
N GLN A 72 1.44 7.68 -13.84
CA GLN A 72 2.25 6.57 -13.37
C GLN A 72 1.74 5.26 -13.99
N ASN A 73 2.65 4.32 -14.26
CA ASN A 73 2.33 2.98 -14.78
C ASN A 73 1.39 2.98 -16.01
N GLY A 74 1.54 3.97 -16.89
CA GLY A 74 0.73 4.11 -18.11
C GLY A 74 -0.71 4.60 -17.89
N VAL A 75 -1.05 5.06 -16.68
CA VAL A 75 -2.35 5.65 -16.33
C VAL A 75 -2.13 7.10 -15.88
N THR A 76 -3.05 7.98 -16.26
CA THR A 76 -3.09 9.37 -15.78
C THR A 76 -4.33 9.56 -14.90
N THR A 77 -4.14 10.04 -13.68
CA THR A 77 -5.21 10.47 -12.78
C THR A 77 -5.36 11.99 -12.80
N LEU A 78 -6.48 12.48 -12.28
CA LEU A 78 -6.83 13.90 -12.32
C LEU A 78 -6.76 14.53 -10.94
N ASP A 79 -6.46 15.83 -10.92
CA ASP A 79 -6.66 16.64 -9.73
C ASP A 79 -8.14 16.70 -9.35
N TYR A 80 -8.42 16.87 -8.06
CA TYR A 80 -9.76 17.17 -7.57
C TYR A 80 -9.73 18.06 -6.33
N GLY A 81 -10.84 18.75 -6.08
CA GLY A 81 -11.01 19.57 -4.88
C GLY A 81 -11.41 18.74 -3.66
N SER A 82 -12.06 19.39 -2.70
CA SER A 82 -12.52 18.72 -1.48
C SER A 82 -13.55 17.64 -1.79
N TRP A 83 -13.39 16.47 -1.17
CA TRP A 83 -14.32 15.35 -1.26
C TRP A 83 -14.46 14.68 0.10
N SER A 84 -15.61 14.06 0.38
CA SER A 84 -15.97 13.64 1.74
C SER A 84 -15.41 12.27 2.18
N SER A 85 -14.98 11.44 1.23
CA SER A 85 -14.53 10.06 1.50
C SER A 85 -13.51 9.58 0.46
N SER A 86 -12.51 8.81 0.89
CA SER A 86 -11.45 8.34 0.00
C SER A 86 -11.20 6.85 0.20
N PHE A 87 -10.41 6.24 -0.69
CA PHE A 87 -9.81 4.93 -0.43
C PHE A 87 -8.31 4.94 -0.70
N GLN A 88 -7.63 3.97 -0.10
CA GLN A 88 -6.26 3.59 -0.41
C GLN A 88 -6.21 2.10 -0.73
N ILE A 89 -5.36 1.73 -1.67
CA ILE A 89 -5.08 0.32 -1.95
C ILE A 89 -4.13 -0.20 -0.88
N THR A 90 -4.39 -1.39 -0.35
CA THR A 90 -3.61 -1.95 0.77
C THR A 90 -2.92 -3.25 0.40
N SER A 91 -3.49 -4.03 -0.52
CA SER A 91 -2.93 -5.30 -0.96
C SER A 91 -3.30 -5.60 -2.41
N ALA A 92 -2.47 -6.38 -3.09
CA ALA A 92 -2.82 -6.94 -4.39
C ALA A 92 -2.20 -8.31 -4.60
N GLU A 93 -2.98 -9.23 -5.15
CA GLU A 93 -2.55 -10.60 -5.48
C GLU A 93 -2.93 -10.94 -6.93
N PRO A 94 -2.07 -11.61 -7.72
CA PRO A 94 -2.41 -11.98 -9.09
C PRO A 94 -3.59 -12.97 -9.12
N LEU A 95 -4.48 -12.83 -10.10
CA LEU A 95 -5.60 -13.75 -10.28
C LEU A 95 -5.10 -15.18 -10.57
N GLY A 96 -5.68 -16.16 -9.89
CA GLY A 96 -5.31 -17.57 -10.09
C GLY A 96 -3.98 -17.99 -9.44
N SER A 97 -3.29 -17.08 -8.73
CA SER A 97 -2.28 -17.50 -7.76
C SER A 97 -2.95 -18.42 -6.76
N ASN A 98 -2.37 -19.60 -6.46
CA ASN A 98 -2.60 -20.16 -5.14
C ASN A 98 -2.07 -19.09 -4.19
N ALA A 99 -2.97 -18.28 -3.61
CA ALA A 99 -2.62 -17.14 -2.77
C ALA A 99 -1.44 -17.56 -1.91
N GLY A 100 -0.28 -16.94 -2.12
CA GLY A 100 0.85 -17.11 -1.22
C GLY A 100 0.30 -16.72 0.14
N GLN A 101 0.04 -17.72 0.98
CA GLN A 101 -0.85 -17.58 2.12
C GLN A 101 -0.33 -16.41 2.95
N ALA A 102 -1.14 -15.36 3.06
CA ALA A 102 -0.73 -14.13 3.70
C ALA A 102 -0.13 -14.46 5.08
N ILE A 103 1.10 -14.01 5.31
CA ILE A 103 1.90 -14.44 6.45
C ILE A 103 1.45 -13.64 7.67
N GLN A 104 1.04 -14.30 8.74
CA GLN A 104 0.82 -13.64 10.03
C GLN A 104 2.17 -13.22 10.59
N ILE A 105 2.33 -11.93 10.87
CA ILE A 105 3.57 -11.37 11.43
C ILE A 105 3.30 -10.67 12.75
N THR A 106 4.36 -10.28 13.44
CA THR A 106 4.33 -9.43 14.63
C THR A 106 4.78 -8.01 14.28
N TRP A 107 4.54 -7.07 15.17
CA TRP A 107 4.90 -5.67 14.94
C TRP A 107 6.41 -5.39 14.87
N SER A 108 7.24 -6.33 15.32
CA SER A 108 8.70 -6.26 15.20
C SER A 108 9.24 -6.94 13.94
N ASP A 109 8.41 -7.66 13.18
CA ASP A 109 8.87 -8.38 12.01
C ASP A 109 9.09 -7.42 10.83
N ASP A 110 10.21 -7.63 10.16
CA ASP A 110 10.66 -6.94 8.98
C ASP A 110 10.84 -7.93 7.81
N ALA A 111 11.24 -7.45 6.63
CA ALA A 111 11.38 -8.30 5.45
C ALA A 111 12.52 -9.33 5.59
N ASP A 112 13.52 -9.03 6.41
CA ASP A 112 14.66 -9.92 6.67
C ASP A 112 14.27 -11.06 7.60
N ALA A 113 13.56 -10.73 8.69
CA ALA A 113 13.07 -11.68 9.68
C ALA A 113 12.12 -12.73 9.06
N ILE A 114 11.28 -12.33 8.10
CA ILE A 114 10.38 -13.26 7.40
C ILE A 114 11.03 -13.97 6.20
N GLY A 115 12.31 -13.72 5.93
CA GLY A 115 13.10 -14.41 4.90
C GLY A 115 12.82 -13.95 3.46
N TYR A 116 12.37 -12.71 3.28
CA TYR A 116 12.08 -12.08 1.98
C TYR A 116 13.09 -11.02 1.56
N GLY A 117 13.90 -10.46 2.46
CA GLY A 117 14.76 -9.31 2.17
C GLY A 117 15.70 -9.48 0.97
N ASP A 118 16.12 -10.70 0.62
CA ASP A 118 17.02 -10.98 -0.51
C ASP A 118 16.27 -11.28 -1.83
N ARG A 119 14.94 -11.29 -1.83
CA ARG A 119 14.10 -11.75 -2.96
C ARG A 119 13.64 -10.61 -3.85
N VAL A 120 14.59 -9.84 -4.37
CA VAL A 120 14.31 -8.65 -5.19
C VAL A 120 13.31 -8.94 -6.31
N GLY A 121 12.25 -8.12 -6.40
CA GLY A 121 11.17 -8.24 -7.36
C GLY A 121 9.99 -9.10 -6.89
N GLU A 122 10.17 -9.96 -5.89
CA GLU A 122 9.07 -10.73 -5.29
C GLU A 122 8.20 -9.84 -4.40
N SER A 123 6.91 -10.15 -4.38
CA SER A 123 5.94 -9.54 -3.48
C SER A 123 5.46 -10.56 -2.45
N VAL A 124 5.17 -10.08 -1.24
CA VAL A 124 4.59 -10.88 -0.15
C VAL A 124 3.48 -10.11 0.54
N THR A 125 2.35 -10.79 0.76
CA THR A 125 1.24 -10.29 1.57
C THR A 125 1.45 -10.72 3.01
N VAL A 126 1.38 -9.77 3.94
CA VAL A 126 1.47 -10.00 5.38
C VAL A 126 0.23 -9.50 6.09
N ILE A 127 -0.07 -10.10 7.24
CA ILE A 127 -1.18 -9.71 8.09
C ILE A 127 -0.60 -9.19 9.41
N CYS A 128 -0.80 -7.90 9.63
CA CYS A 128 -0.45 -7.20 10.85
C CYS A 128 -1.59 -7.34 11.87
N PRO A 129 -1.31 -7.83 13.09
CA PRO A 129 -2.31 -7.97 14.12
C PRO A 129 -2.75 -6.59 14.63
N ALA A 130 -4.01 -6.51 15.06
CA ALA A 130 -4.52 -5.34 15.76
C ALA A 130 -3.78 -5.15 17.09
N ASP A 131 -3.05 -4.04 17.23
CA ASP A 131 -2.28 -3.72 18.43
C ASP A 131 -2.00 -2.21 18.52
N ARG A 132 -1.18 -1.80 19.49
CA ARG A 132 -0.52 -0.50 19.49
C ARG A 132 0.72 -0.54 18.58
N PHE A 133 1.24 0.63 18.23
CA PHE A 133 2.53 0.75 17.55
C PHE A 133 3.59 -0.13 18.22
N GLY A 134 4.27 -0.96 17.42
CA GLY A 134 5.33 -1.81 17.90
C GLY A 134 6.65 -1.09 18.12
N ALA A 135 7.54 -1.77 18.84
CA ALA A 135 8.92 -1.34 18.95
C ALA A 135 9.66 -1.48 17.60
N GLY A 136 10.65 -0.63 17.37
CA GLY A 136 11.52 -0.68 16.19
C GLY A 136 11.52 0.63 15.41
N GLN A 137 12.70 0.99 14.91
CA GLN A 137 12.89 2.17 14.08
C GLN A 137 12.58 1.80 12.63
N VAL A 138 11.93 2.72 11.92
CA VAL A 138 11.68 2.60 10.48
C VAL A 138 12.59 3.58 9.76
N TRP A 139 13.28 3.12 8.73
CA TRP A 139 14.19 3.93 7.92
C TRP A 139 13.58 4.16 6.55
N GLY A 140 13.49 5.43 6.13
CA GLY A 140 12.98 5.80 4.83
C GLY A 140 11.50 6.18 4.76
N THR A 141 11.09 6.56 3.55
CA THR A 141 9.77 7.08 3.21
C THR A 141 9.44 6.60 1.82
N ASP A 142 8.30 5.92 1.66
CA ASP A 142 7.83 5.27 0.42
C ASP A 142 8.72 4.09 -0.04
N VAL A 143 10.04 4.19 0.13
CA VAL A 143 11.02 3.12 0.10
C VAL A 143 11.59 2.95 1.51
N TYR A 144 11.46 1.75 2.07
CA TYR A 144 11.88 1.42 3.43
C TYR A 144 13.03 0.42 3.40
N SER A 145 13.96 0.49 4.36
CA SER A 145 15.02 -0.52 4.47
C SER A 145 14.43 -1.89 4.81
N SER A 146 15.08 -2.98 4.37
CA SER A 146 14.57 -4.35 4.56
C SER A 146 14.39 -4.75 6.04
N ASP A 147 15.16 -4.14 6.94
CA ASP A 147 15.16 -4.34 8.39
C ASP A 147 14.20 -3.39 9.13
N SER A 148 13.40 -2.60 8.41
CA SER A 148 12.36 -1.76 9.00
C SER A 148 11.09 -2.57 9.27
N PRO A 149 10.45 -2.48 10.46
CA PRO A 149 9.25 -3.25 10.77
C PRO A 149 8.09 -2.93 9.81
N ILE A 150 7.55 -3.95 9.15
CA ILE A 150 6.59 -3.80 8.04
C ILE A 150 5.31 -3.12 8.52
N CYS A 151 4.79 -3.51 9.69
CA CYS A 151 3.57 -2.94 10.23
C CYS A 151 3.72 -1.45 10.59
N ASN A 152 4.87 -1.04 11.14
CA ASN A 152 5.13 0.38 11.41
C ASN A 152 5.23 1.18 10.11
N ALA A 153 5.90 0.65 9.09
CA ALA A 153 6.00 1.30 7.77
C ALA A 153 4.64 1.38 7.05
N ALA A 154 3.76 0.39 7.22
CA ALA A 154 2.41 0.39 6.68
C ALA A 154 1.53 1.48 7.31
N VAL A 155 1.61 1.67 8.64
CA VAL A 155 0.93 2.80 9.30
C VAL A 155 1.53 4.13 8.87
N HIS A 156 2.86 4.23 8.79
CA HIS A 156 3.53 5.43 8.28
C HIS A 156 3.03 5.81 6.88
N ARG A 157 2.88 4.83 5.98
CA ARG A 157 2.32 5.02 4.64
C ARG A 157 0.82 5.34 4.64
N GLY A 158 0.13 5.13 5.76
CA GLY A 158 -1.31 5.37 5.94
C GLY A 158 -2.19 4.20 5.51
N LEU A 159 -1.62 3.06 5.12
CA LEU A 159 -2.36 1.94 4.57
C LEU A 159 -3.22 1.21 5.60
N MET A 160 -2.93 1.40 6.89
CA MET A 160 -3.71 0.82 7.98
C MET A 160 -3.64 1.67 9.25
N VAL A 161 -4.56 1.42 10.17
CA VAL A 161 -4.55 1.95 11.53
C VAL A 161 -4.08 0.85 12.48
N ALA A 162 -3.08 1.13 13.31
CA ALA A 162 -2.46 0.11 14.18
C ALA A 162 -3.49 -0.66 15.03
N ALA A 163 -4.44 0.05 15.64
CA ALA A 163 -5.47 -0.52 16.50
C ALA A 163 -6.45 -1.45 15.77
N GLU A 164 -6.53 -1.36 14.45
CA GLU A 164 -7.37 -2.23 13.60
C GLU A 164 -6.56 -3.40 13.02
N GLY A 165 -5.23 -3.25 12.91
CA GLY A 165 -4.39 -4.15 12.13
C GLY A 165 -4.71 -4.06 10.64
N GLY A 166 -4.31 -5.07 9.87
CA GLY A 166 -4.68 -5.15 8.46
C GLY A 166 -3.78 -6.04 7.63
N THR A 167 -4.17 -6.18 6.37
CA THR A 167 -3.42 -6.93 5.36
C THR A 167 -2.72 -5.96 4.43
N VAL A 168 -1.41 -6.10 4.28
CA VAL A 168 -0.60 -5.27 3.38
C VAL A 168 0.30 -6.12 2.50
N THR A 169 0.54 -5.67 1.27
CA THR A 169 1.54 -6.30 0.38
C THR A 169 2.76 -5.40 0.27
N ILE A 170 3.94 -6.00 0.43
CA ILE A 170 5.22 -5.35 0.12
C ILE A 170 5.84 -5.99 -1.11
N GLN A 171 6.62 -5.23 -1.86
CA GLN A 171 7.51 -5.73 -2.90
C GLN A 171 8.95 -5.46 -2.49
N ILE A 172 9.79 -6.49 -2.60
CA ILE A 172 11.20 -6.41 -2.26
C ILE A 172 11.96 -5.70 -3.38
N GLN A 173 12.77 -4.75 -2.98
CA GLN A 173 13.61 -3.92 -3.83
C GLN A 173 15.09 -4.12 -3.45
N GLY A 174 15.97 -3.75 -4.38
CA GLY A 174 17.42 -3.87 -4.18
C GLY A 174 18.01 -2.75 -3.32
N GLU A 175 19.28 -2.48 -3.57
CA GLU A 175 20.08 -1.48 -2.87
C GLU A 175 19.53 -0.06 -3.06
N GLN A 176 19.53 0.71 -1.97
CA GLN A 176 19.34 2.16 -1.99
C GLN A 176 20.61 2.83 -1.49
N GLN A 177 20.98 3.96 -2.11
CA GLN A 177 22.15 4.74 -1.69
C GLN A 177 21.90 5.58 -0.43
N ALA A 178 20.64 5.89 -0.15
CA ALA A 178 20.19 6.55 1.07
C ALA A 178 18.68 6.35 1.24
N PHE A 179 18.23 6.53 2.47
CA PHE A 179 16.82 6.57 2.85
C PHE A 179 16.52 7.94 3.45
N THR A 180 15.39 8.53 3.08
CA THR A 180 14.92 9.80 3.64
C THR A 180 13.75 9.55 4.60
N GLY A 181 13.93 9.90 5.86
CA GLY A 181 12.90 9.84 6.89
C GLY A 181 11.86 10.94 6.74
N SER A 182 10.66 10.70 7.25
CA SER A 182 9.62 11.71 7.35
C SER A 182 8.68 11.41 8.53
N THR A 183 7.68 12.26 8.74
CA THR A 183 6.60 11.97 9.69
C THR A 183 5.27 12.00 8.97
N ARG A 184 4.57 10.88 8.97
CA ARG A 184 3.27 10.68 8.35
C ARG A 184 2.41 9.80 9.24
N ASN A 185 1.11 10.09 9.32
CA ASN A 185 0.13 9.25 10.03
C ASN A 185 0.51 8.94 11.49
N GLY A 186 1.17 9.89 12.17
CA GLY A 186 1.59 9.75 13.57
C GLY A 186 2.83 8.87 13.78
N VAL A 187 3.49 8.42 12.70
CA VAL A 187 4.76 7.68 12.75
C VAL A 187 5.87 8.56 12.22
N SER A 188 7.01 8.58 12.90
CA SER A 188 8.25 9.18 12.41
C SER A 188 9.21 8.09 11.96
N THR A 189 9.76 8.24 10.77
CA THR A 189 10.84 7.43 10.22
C THR A 189 12.12 8.24 10.16
N PHE A 190 13.24 7.57 9.94
CA PHE A 190 14.57 8.16 10.05
C PHE A 190 15.34 8.09 8.73
N ASP A 191 16.24 9.05 8.54
CA ASP A 191 17.24 8.99 7.47
C ASP A 191 18.22 7.85 7.72
N TYR A 192 18.67 7.21 6.65
CA TYR A 192 19.75 6.20 6.74
C TYR A 192 20.64 6.24 5.50
N GLY A 193 21.86 5.73 5.65
CA GLY A 193 22.83 5.64 4.55
C GLY A 193 22.51 4.51 3.58
N ALA A 194 23.51 4.14 2.78
CA ALA A 194 23.39 3.05 1.82
C ALA A 194 23.06 1.72 2.52
N TRP A 195 22.10 0.98 1.98
CA TRP A 195 21.72 -0.35 2.47
C TRP A 195 21.34 -1.25 1.29
N PRO A 196 21.76 -2.52 1.28
CA PRO A 196 21.69 -3.37 0.10
C PRO A 196 20.27 -3.84 -0.28
N ARG A 197 19.28 -3.64 0.60
CA ARG A 197 17.96 -4.26 0.47
C ARG A 197 16.86 -3.34 0.94
N SER A 198 15.75 -3.27 0.23
CA SER A 198 14.64 -2.40 0.60
C SER A 198 13.31 -3.05 0.28
N TYR A 199 12.22 -2.45 0.73
CA TYR A 199 10.89 -2.79 0.25
C TYR A 199 10.07 -1.54 0.03
N VAL A 200 9.06 -1.69 -0.82
CA VAL A 200 8.03 -0.68 -1.07
C VAL A 200 6.67 -1.30 -0.82
N PHE A 201 5.68 -0.46 -0.52
CA PHE A 201 4.29 -0.82 -0.78
C PHE A 201 3.98 -0.34 -2.20
N PRO A 202 3.63 -1.26 -3.15
CA PRO A 202 3.39 -0.96 -4.56
C PRO A 202 2.29 0.07 -4.83
#